data_AF-E9I7Z3-F1
#
_entry.id   AF-E9I7Z3-F1
#
_cell.length_a   1.000
_cell.length_b   1.000
_cell.length_c   1.000
_cell.angle_alpha   90.00
_cell.angle_beta   90.00
_cell.angle_gamma   90.00
#
_symmetry.space_group_name_H-M   'P 1'
#
loop_
_entity.id
_entity.type
_entity.pdbx_description
1 polymer ?
#
loop_
_entity_poly.entity_id
_entity_poly.type
_entity_poly.pdbx_seq_one_letter_code
_entity_poly.pdbx_strand_id
1 'polypeptide(L)'
;MPVKNTVFATLLNARKMGRKSKQKNSFIKEKMQNNQATYSADLDAQGDIAPPWEKFPHYDRYTIGWRMGAGETWLGKWRDFIQEMPTDFAVRLAYLRRHPPAPYNWADFVKETLHPELEERLEEDDVDKTYLKELQNLGLIASDIAYPTWLAQQDGVAWPWEFDETPEEVARNWTRYLWFWSRQVAELRLCPDWQLPVVPPVWAACAPALQEAQPGTPDFKQGLLTLTRMLSANKLTPPWQLGLSLNDFADSYEDDMGYVDAFRLWGMSAFDDVEHLQKFLNDTDAPQAWQTWASKHFIMDL
;
A
#
# COMPACT_ATOMS: atom_id res chain seq x y z
N MET A 1 15.54 52.88 43.09
CA MET A 1 14.78 52.80 41.81
C MET A 1 15.63 52.12 40.74
N PRO A 2 15.34 50.87 40.35
CA PRO A 2 15.86 50.29 39.11
C PRO A 2 14.72 49.65 38.31
N VAL A 3 14.07 50.41 37.41
CA VAL A 3 12.99 49.89 36.53
C VAL A 3 13.34 50.04 35.04
N LYS A 4 14.51 50.59 34.70
CA LYS A 4 14.85 50.92 33.30
C LYS A 4 15.62 49.83 32.53
N ASN A 5 16.12 48.77 33.17
CA ASN A 5 16.92 47.74 32.48
C ASN A 5 16.12 46.52 31.97
N THR A 6 14.92 46.27 32.49
CA THR A 6 14.15 45.06 32.12
C THR A 6 13.45 45.20 30.77
N VAL A 7 13.01 46.42 30.40
CA VAL A 7 12.27 46.66 29.14
C VAL A 7 13.17 46.55 27.90
N PHE A 8 14.44 46.92 28.01
CA PHE A 8 15.40 46.85 26.90
C PHE A 8 15.80 45.42 26.53
N ALA A 9 15.92 44.52 27.52
CA ALA A 9 16.24 43.11 27.29
C ALA A 9 15.10 42.37 26.57
N THR A 10 13.84 42.66 26.94
CA THR A 10 12.65 42.04 26.32
C THR A 10 12.48 42.47 24.85
N LEU A 11 12.72 43.74 24.53
CA LEU A 11 12.64 44.25 23.15
C LEU A 11 13.76 43.69 22.26
N LEU A 12 14.97 43.48 22.79
CA LEU A 12 16.08 42.89 22.02
C LEU A 12 15.82 41.41 21.71
N ASN A 13 15.24 40.66 22.65
CA ASN A 13 14.91 39.24 22.46
C ASN A 13 13.76 39.06 21.46
N ALA A 14 12.72 39.90 21.50
CA ALA A 14 11.66 39.89 20.49
C ALA A 14 12.19 40.20 19.08
N ARG A 15 13.13 41.16 18.95
CA ARG A 15 13.76 41.50 17.66
C ARG A 15 14.68 40.38 17.13
N LYS A 16 15.41 39.68 18.01
CA LYS A 16 16.24 38.51 17.64
C LYS A 16 15.38 37.31 17.22
N MET A 17 14.28 37.05 17.92
CA MET A 17 13.33 35.99 17.53
C MET A 17 12.64 36.30 16.20
N GLY A 18 12.19 37.54 15.97
CA GLY A 18 11.60 37.96 14.71
C GLY A 18 12.57 37.93 13.52
N ARG A 19 13.87 38.19 13.73
CA ARG A 19 14.91 38.03 12.68
C ARG A 19 15.18 36.57 12.37
N LYS A 20 15.32 35.69 13.38
CA LYS A 20 15.50 34.24 13.16
C LYS A 20 14.31 33.61 12.43
N SER A 21 13.09 34.00 12.80
CA SER A 21 11.86 33.55 12.11
C SER A 21 11.81 34.01 10.65
N LYS A 22 12.11 35.28 10.35
CA LYS A 22 12.13 35.78 8.96
C LYS A 22 13.22 35.15 8.10
N GLN A 23 14.39 34.87 8.69
CA GLN A 23 15.52 34.27 7.98
C GLN A 23 15.27 32.77 7.71
N LYS A 24 14.65 32.04 8.66
CA LYS A 24 14.17 30.66 8.45
C LYS A 24 13.10 30.62 7.34
N ASN A 25 12.13 31.53 7.35
CA ASN A 25 11.09 31.58 6.31
C ASN A 25 11.61 31.98 4.92
N SER A 26 12.64 32.82 4.85
CA SER A 26 13.31 33.18 3.59
C SER A 26 14.07 32.00 2.99
N PHE A 27 14.80 31.27 3.83
CA PHE A 27 15.55 30.08 3.41
C PHE A 27 14.63 28.93 2.97
N ILE A 28 13.50 28.74 3.68
CA ILE A 28 12.47 27.77 3.27
C ILE A 28 11.88 28.14 1.90
N LYS A 29 11.57 29.41 1.65
CA LYS A 29 11.05 29.85 0.33
C LYS A 29 12.04 29.65 -0.80
N GLU A 30 13.31 29.96 -0.59
CA GLU A 30 14.37 29.82 -1.59
C GLU A 30 14.67 28.33 -1.88
N LYS A 31 14.63 27.47 -0.86
CA LYS A 31 14.78 26.02 -1.02
C LYS A 31 13.58 25.41 -1.76
N MET A 32 12.34 25.80 -1.41
CA MET A 32 11.14 25.38 -2.15
C MET A 32 11.14 25.83 -3.62
N GLN A 33 11.69 27.00 -3.94
CA GLN A 33 11.84 27.48 -5.32
C GLN A 33 12.89 26.69 -6.11
N ASN A 34 14.00 26.29 -5.48
CA ASN A 34 15.00 25.42 -6.13
C ASN A 34 14.49 23.97 -6.30
N ASN A 35 13.66 23.49 -5.37
CA ASN A 35 13.04 22.16 -5.44
C ASN A 35 12.04 22.00 -6.58
N GLN A 36 11.40 23.09 -7.01
CA GLN A 36 10.55 23.06 -8.21
C GLN A 36 11.31 22.55 -9.44
N ALA A 37 12.62 22.81 -9.58
CA ALA A 37 13.38 22.30 -10.71
C ALA A 37 13.63 20.77 -10.60
N THR A 38 13.89 20.26 -9.40
CA THR A 38 14.19 18.84 -9.15
C THR A 38 12.95 17.95 -9.25
N TYR A 39 11.79 18.44 -8.84
CA TYR A 39 10.54 17.66 -8.77
C TYR A 39 9.47 18.11 -9.77
N SER A 40 9.72 19.09 -10.64
CA SER A 40 8.69 19.74 -11.47
C SER A 40 7.74 18.78 -12.21
N ALA A 41 8.23 17.62 -12.67
CA ALA A 41 7.43 16.64 -13.38
C ALA A 41 6.52 15.79 -12.46
N ASP A 42 6.85 15.71 -11.17
CA ASP A 42 6.23 14.82 -10.18
C ASP A 42 5.34 15.59 -9.16
N LEU A 43 5.35 16.93 -9.21
CA LEU A 43 4.51 17.77 -8.36
C LEU A 43 3.07 17.84 -8.89
N ASP A 44 2.10 17.70 -8.00
CA ASP A 44 0.70 17.94 -8.32
C ASP A 44 0.37 19.45 -8.38
N ALA A 45 -0.91 19.76 -8.59
CA ALA A 45 -1.40 21.14 -8.67
C ALA A 45 -1.28 21.91 -7.33
N GLN A 46 -1.03 21.24 -6.21
CA GLN A 46 -0.78 21.83 -4.90
C GLN A 46 0.72 21.98 -4.61
N GLY A 47 1.59 21.47 -5.49
CA GLY A 47 3.03 21.46 -5.30
C GLY A 47 3.48 20.36 -4.35
N ASP A 48 2.72 19.27 -4.24
CA ASP A 48 3.04 18.11 -3.42
C ASP A 48 3.52 16.93 -4.27
N ILE A 49 4.31 16.05 -3.66
CA ILE A 49 4.62 14.72 -4.20
C ILE A 49 3.71 13.71 -3.52
N ALA A 50 3.04 12.86 -4.32
CA ALA A 50 2.22 11.77 -3.80
C ALA A 50 3.02 10.82 -2.90
N PRO A 51 2.52 10.44 -1.71
CA PRO A 51 3.19 9.48 -0.85
C PRO A 51 3.31 8.10 -1.52
N PRO A 52 4.22 7.24 -1.02
CA PRO A 52 4.53 5.95 -1.65
C PRO A 52 3.30 5.06 -1.85
N TRP A 53 2.42 4.98 -0.86
CA TRP A 53 1.18 4.20 -0.91
C TRP A 53 0.14 4.78 -1.88
N GLU A 54 0.18 6.08 -2.14
CA GLU A 54 -0.63 6.67 -3.21
C GLU A 54 0.01 6.43 -4.56
N LYS A 55 1.33 6.59 -4.72
CA LYS A 55 1.94 6.42 -6.05
C LYS A 55 1.93 4.97 -6.54
N PHE A 56 2.17 4.01 -5.64
CA PHE A 56 2.22 2.58 -5.95
C PHE A 56 1.31 1.78 -5.01
N PRO A 57 -0.02 1.96 -5.08
CA PRO A 57 -0.96 1.28 -4.17
C PRO A 57 -0.99 -0.24 -4.37
N HIS A 58 -0.59 -0.70 -5.55
CA HIS A 58 -0.45 -2.11 -5.93
C HIS A 58 0.91 -2.71 -5.51
N TYR A 59 1.84 -1.92 -4.96
CA TYR A 59 3.04 -2.45 -4.34
C TYR A 59 2.73 -2.73 -2.86
N ASP A 60 2.80 -3.99 -2.46
CA ASP A 60 2.92 -4.29 -1.04
C ASP A 60 4.20 -3.64 -0.48
N ARG A 61 4.19 -3.21 0.79
CA ARG A 61 5.30 -2.49 1.41
C ARG A 61 6.63 -3.24 1.31
N TYR A 62 6.60 -4.57 1.37
CA TYR A 62 7.80 -5.40 1.39
C TYR A 62 8.15 -5.99 0.02
N THR A 63 7.46 -5.58 -1.04
CA THR A 63 7.78 -6.04 -2.39
C THR A 63 9.17 -5.61 -2.84
N ILE A 64 9.78 -6.43 -3.71
CA ILE A 64 11.11 -6.16 -4.27
C ILE A 64 11.17 -4.83 -5.05
N GLY A 65 10.04 -4.36 -5.58
CA GLY A 65 9.93 -3.07 -6.28
C GLY A 65 10.33 -1.85 -5.44
N TRP A 66 10.29 -1.94 -4.11
CA TRP A 66 10.79 -0.90 -3.20
C TRP A 66 12.31 -0.93 -2.97
N ARG A 67 12.95 -2.06 -3.31
CA ARG A 67 14.40 -2.27 -3.13
C ARG A 67 15.18 -2.26 -4.44
N MET A 68 14.50 -2.53 -5.55
CA MET A 68 15.07 -2.56 -6.89
C MET A 68 13.97 -2.19 -7.89
N GLY A 69 13.84 -0.89 -8.19
CA GLY A 69 12.91 -0.44 -9.23
C GLY A 69 12.34 0.96 -9.04
N ALA A 70 11.18 1.19 -9.66
CA ALA A 70 10.49 2.48 -9.62
C ALA A 70 10.07 2.90 -8.21
N GLY A 71 9.71 1.93 -7.36
CA GLY A 71 9.34 2.18 -5.96
C GLY A 71 10.51 2.74 -5.16
N GLU A 72 11.72 2.16 -5.26
CA GLU A 72 12.92 2.66 -4.58
C GLU A 72 13.22 4.11 -4.95
N THR A 73 13.21 4.40 -6.26
CA THR A 73 13.47 5.75 -6.79
C THR A 73 12.44 6.76 -6.25
N TRP A 74 11.16 6.38 -6.24
CA TRP A 74 10.09 7.24 -5.73
C TRP A 74 10.16 7.45 -4.23
N LEU A 75 10.45 6.38 -3.47
CA LEU A 75 10.59 6.45 -2.02
C LEU A 75 11.74 7.40 -1.62
N GLY A 76 12.85 7.37 -2.36
CA GLY A 76 13.94 8.33 -2.22
C GLY A 76 13.47 9.77 -2.45
N LYS A 77 12.86 10.05 -3.61
CA LYS A 77 12.32 11.38 -3.95
C LYS A 77 11.32 11.90 -2.91
N TRP A 78 10.40 11.06 -2.48
CA TRP A 78 9.40 11.42 -1.48
C TRP A 78 10.05 11.72 -0.12
N ARG A 79 11.02 10.90 0.32
CA ARG A 79 11.78 11.17 1.55
C ARG A 79 12.50 12.51 1.50
N ASP A 80 13.18 12.81 0.40
CA ASP A 80 13.86 14.09 0.21
C ASP A 80 12.86 15.25 0.29
N PHE A 81 11.70 15.14 -0.38
CA PHE A 81 10.63 16.13 -0.31
C PHE A 81 10.14 16.36 1.13
N ILE A 82 9.84 15.29 1.89
CA ILE A 82 9.38 15.39 3.29
C ILE A 82 10.45 16.00 4.20
N GLN A 83 11.74 15.68 3.99
CA GLN A 83 12.84 16.26 4.76
C GLN A 83 13.00 17.75 4.53
N GLU A 84 12.58 18.25 3.36
CA GLU A 84 12.66 19.67 3.02
C GLU A 84 11.44 20.47 3.46
N MET A 85 10.33 19.79 3.76
CA MET A 85 9.15 20.41 4.34
C MET A 85 9.41 20.95 5.76
N PRO A 86 8.68 22.01 6.17
CA PRO A 86 8.66 22.44 7.57
C PRO A 86 8.33 21.29 8.51
N THR A 87 9.05 21.20 9.63
CA THR A 87 8.87 20.17 10.66
C THR A 87 7.64 20.41 11.54
N ASP A 88 6.91 21.50 11.32
CA ASP A 88 5.72 21.85 12.08
C ASP A 88 4.63 20.79 11.87
N PHE A 89 4.16 20.18 12.95
CA PHE A 89 3.12 19.13 12.93
C PHE A 89 1.91 19.51 12.08
N ALA A 90 1.40 20.73 12.23
CA ALA A 90 0.25 21.20 11.47
C ALA A 90 0.49 21.24 9.94
N VAL A 91 1.72 21.51 9.51
CA VAL A 91 2.08 21.55 8.08
C VAL A 91 2.16 20.13 7.51
N ARG A 92 2.82 19.22 8.22
CA ARG A 92 2.94 17.80 7.84
C ARG A 92 1.59 17.07 7.89
N LEU A 93 0.77 17.35 8.89
CA LEU A 93 -0.61 16.88 8.96
C LEU A 93 -1.45 17.38 7.78
N ALA A 94 -1.34 18.67 7.44
CA ALA A 94 -2.06 19.22 6.31
C ALA A 94 -1.65 18.58 4.98
N TYR A 95 -0.36 18.26 4.81
CA TYR A 95 0.14 17.50 3.66
C TYR A 95 -0.49 16.11 3.60
N LEU A 96 -0.37 15.32 4.66
CA LEU A 96 -0.93 13.96 4.69
C LEU A 96 -2.44 13.94 4.43
N ARG A 97 -3.19 14.95 4.90
CA ARG A 97 -4.65 15.08 4.67
C ARG A 97 -5.06 15.45 3.25
N ARG A 98 -4.14 15.91 2.40
CA ARG A 98 -4.42 16.14 0.97
C ARG A 98 -4.31 14.86 0.15
N HIS A 99 -3.68 13.83 0.70
CA HIS A 99 -3.49 12.53 0.08
C HIS A 99 -4.45 11.48 0.67
N PRO A 100 -4.68 10.35 -0.01
CA PRO A 100 -5.38 9.21 0.56
C PRO A 100 -4.71 8.73 1.85
N PRO A 101 -5.48 8.25 2.84
CA PRO A 101 -4.92 7.63 4.04
C PRO A 101 -3.97 6.49 3.67
N ALA A 102 -2.93 6.30 4.46
CA ALA A 102 -2.02 5.19 4.27
C ALA A 102 -2.69 3.86 4.68
N PRO A 103 -2.35 2.74 4.04
CA PRO A 103 -2.66 1.44 4.61
C PRO A 103 -1.94 1.26 5.96
N TYR A 104 -2.46 0.40 6.83
CA TYR A 104 -1.91 0.23 8.18
C TYR A 104 -0.43 -0.10 8.15
N ASN A 105 0.00 -1.05 7.33
CA ASN A 105 1.41 -1.38 7.14
C ASN A 105 2.30 -0.20 6.68
N TRP A 106 1.84 1.05 6.53
CA TRP A 106 2.64 2.26 6.32
C TRP A 106 2.59 3.26 7.49
N ALA A 107 2.02 2.89 8.64
CA ALA A 107 1.74 3.82 9.74
C ALA A 107 2.99 4.43 10.39
N ASP A 108 4.10 3.71 10.44
CA ASP A 108 5.41 4.21 10.88
C ASP A 108 5.89 5.37 9.99
N PHE A 109 5.77 5.27 8.66
CA PHE A 109 6.12 6.35 7.73
C PHE A 109 5.23 7.58 7.94
N VAL A 110 3.94 7.38 8.22
CA VAL A 110 3.02 8.47 8.58
C VAL A 110 3.48 9.13 9.89
N LYS A 111 3.89 8.33 10.89
CA LYS A 111 4.39 8.81 12.18
C LYS A 111 5.71 9.58 12.05
N GLU A 112 6.69 9.05 11.32
CA GLU A 112 7.96 9.73 11.00
C GLU A 112 7.70 11.04 10.25
N THR A 113 6.67 11.06 9.38
CA THR A 113 6.26 12.28 8.69
C THR A 113 5.65 13.30 9.64
N LEU A 114 4.95 12.91 10.70
CA LEU A 114 4.40 13.87 11.68
C LEU A 114 5.44 14.33 12.72
N HIS A 115 6.39 13.47 13.05
CA HIS A 115 7.33 13.64 14.17
C HIS A 115 8.79 13.40 13.75
N PRO A 116 9.37 14.28 12.91
CA PRO A 116 10.75 14.12 12.42
C PRO A 116 11.82 14.19 13.51
N GLU A 117 11.48 14.68 14.70
CA GLU A 117 12.37 14.79 15.87
C GLU A 117 12.54 13.49 16.66
N LEU A 118 11.78 12.44 16.34
CA LEU A 118 11.99 11.12 16.94
C LEU A 118 13.28 10.54 16.34
N GLU A 119 14.41 10.78 17.02
CA GLU A 119 15.77 10.40 16.58
C GLU A 119 15.97 8.87 16.49
N GLU A 120 15.16 8.11 17.20
CA GLU A 120 15.13 6.65 17.09
C GLU A 120 14.07 6.28 16.06
N ARG A 121 14.51 5.76 14.90
CA ARG A 121 13.63 4.90 14.10
C ARG A 121 13.13 3.85 15.07
N LEU A 122 11.85 3.92 15.38
CA LEU A 122 11.19 2.90 16.18
C LEU A 122 11.47 1.58 15.48
N GLU A 123 11.89 0.57 16.24
CA GLU A 123 11.88 -0.78 15.72
C GLU A 123 10.44 -1.08 15.27
N GLU A 124 10.24 -1.89 14.23
CA GLU A 124 8.90 -2.12 13.64
C GLU A 124 7.88 -2.60 14.70
N ASP A 125 8.36 -3.22 15.79
CA ASP A 125 7.58 -3.66 16.95
C ASP A 125 7.17 -2.54 17.95
N ASP A 126 7.71 -1.32 17.81
CA ASP A 126 7.52 -0.19 18.74
C ASP A 126 6.44 0.82 18.28
N VAL A 127 5.71 0.54 17.20
CA VAL A 127 4.50 1.31 16.87
C VAL A 127 3.40 0.93 17.86
N ASP A 128 3.46 1.53 19.05
CA ASP A 128 2.48 1.35 20.12
C ASP A 128 1.05 1.52 19.56
N LYS A 129 0.17 0.56 19.85
CA LYS A 129 -1.26 0.55 19.50
C LYS A 129 -1.95 1.88 19.78
N THR A 130 -1.46 2.65 20.75
CA THR A 130 -1.89 4.02 21.05
C THR A 130 -1.69 4.95 19.84
N TYR A 131 -0.55 4.90 19.16
CA TYR A 131 -0.27 5.68 17.96
C TYR A 131 -1.12 5.25 16.77
N LEU A 132 -1.32 3.95 16.55
CA LEU A 132 -2.21 3.48 15.47
C LEU A 132 -3.61 4.04 15.64
N LYS A 133 -4.13 4.01 16.88
CA LYS A 133 -5.42 4.60 17.20
C LYS A 133 -5.44 6.11 16.99
N GLU A 134 -4.36 6.81 17.32
CA GLU A 134 -4.23 8.25 17.05
C GLU A 134 -4.26 8.54 15.55
N LEU A 135 -3.44 7.87 14.75
CA LEU A 135 -3.38 8.04 13.30
C LEU A 135 -4.72 7.72 12.63
N GLN A 136 -5.39 6.66 13.10
CA GLN A 136 -6.73 6.31 12.65
C GLN A 136 -7.75 7.40 12.99
N ASN A 137 -7.73 7.93 14.23
CA ASN A 137 -8.61 9.03 14.64
C ASN A 137 -8.35 10.32 13.86
N LEU A 138 -7.10 10.54 13.42
CA LEU A 138 -6.73 11.66 12.56
C LEU A 138 -7.14 11.48 11.10
N GLY A 139 -7.55 10.25 10.71
CA GLY A 139 -7.91 9.87 9.36
C GLY A 139 -6.72 9.67 8.44
N LEU A 140 -5.54 9.33 8.99
CA LEU A 140 -4.29 9.23 8.25
C LEU A 140 -3.92 7.79 7.86
N ILE A 141 -4.54 6.81 8.51
CA ILE A 141 -4.46 5.41 8.13
C ILE A 141 -5.86 4.79 8.04
N ALA A 142 -6.03 3.79 7.18
CA ALA A 142 -7.28 3.08 7.01
C ALA A 142 -7.09 1.63 6.56
N SER A 143 -8.06 0.77 6.89
CA SER A 143 -8.12 -0.63 6.48
C SER A 143 -8.56 -0.72 5.01
N ASP A 144 -7.98 -1.66 4.26
CA ASP A 144 -8.28 -1.93 2.85
C ASP A 144 -8.27 -0.67 1.93
N ILE A 145 -7.47 0.35 2.28
CA ILE A 145 -7.46 1.64 1.55
C ILE A 145 -6.63 1.60 0.26
N ALA A 146 -5.74 0.62 0.11
CA ALA A 146 -4.93 0.50 -1.09
C ALA A 146 -5.75 0.19 -2.35
N TYR A 147 -6.79 -0.65 -2.25
CA TYR A 147 -7.66 -0.94 -3.38
C TYR A 147 -8.41 0.30 -3.91
N PRO A 148 -9.18 1.06 -3.11
CA PRO A 148 -9.85 2.26 -3.61
C PRO A 148 -8.85 3.33 -4.06
N THR A 149 -7.65 3.40 -3.47
CA THR A 149 -6.57 4.29 -3.94
C THR A 149 -6.09 3.88 -5.34
N TRP A 150 -5.85 2.58 -5.56
CA TRP A 150 -5.49 2.04 -6.87
C TRP A 150 -6.61 2.25 -7.89
N LEU A 151 -7.86 1.99 -7.52
CA LEU A 151 -9.03 2.10 -8.39
C LEU A 151 -9.24 3.55 -8.86
N ALA A 152 -9.03 4.53 -7.99
CA ALA A 152 -9.12 5.95 -8.32
C ALA A 152 -8.10 6.43 -9.37
N GLN A 153 -7.06 5.62 -9.64
CA GLN A 153 -6.02 5.92 -10.64
C GLN A 153 -6.28 5.24 -11.98
N GLN A 154 -7.33 4.44 -12.10
CA GLN A 154 -7.63 3.72 -13.32
C GLN A 154 -8.59 4.53 -14.20
N ASP A 155 -8.22 4.73 -15.47
CA ASP A 155 -9.11 5.29 -16.51
C ASP A 155 -9.95 4.21 -17.22
N GLY A 156 -10.02 3.01 -16.64
CA GLY A 156 -10.68 1.83 -17.20
C GLY A 156 -10.20 0.54 -16.55
N VAL A 157 -10.41 -0.60 -17.21
CA VAL A 157 -9.77 -1.86 -16.81
C VAL A 157 -8.49 -2.01 -17.62
N ALA A 158 -7.35 -2.00 -16.94
CA ALA A 158 -6.10 -2.48 -17.50
C ALA A 158 -6.06 -4.01 -17.35
N TRP A 159 -6.15 -4.71 -18.48
CA TRP A 159 -6.24 -6.17 -18.45
C TRP A 159 -4.85 -6.78 -18.24
N PRO A 160 -4.69 -7.81 -17.39
CA PRO A 160 -3.37 -8.35 -17.07
C PRO A 160 -2.55 -8.81 -18.28
N TRP A 161 -3.22 -9.26 -19.35
CA TRP A 161 -2.56 -9.67 -20.58
C TRP A 161 -2.11 -8.53 -21.50
N GLU A 162 -2.41 -7.27 -21.16
CA GLU A 162 -1.89 -6.11 -21.90
C GLU A 162 -0.38 -5.89 -21.64
N PHE A 163 0.18 -6.57 -20.63
CA PHE A 163 1.60 -6.56 -20.29
C PHE A 163 2.38 -7.74 -20.89
N ASP A 164 1.79 -8.47 -21.83
CA ASP A 164 2.36 -9.67 -22.47
C ASP A 164 2.72 -10.82 -21.49
N GLU A 165 2.09 -10.85 -20.31
CA GLU A 165 2.33 -11.88 -19.30
C GLU A 165 1.34 -13.05 -19.37
N THR A 166 1.80 -14.23 -18.99
CA THR A 166 0.97 -15.41 -18.73
C THR A 166 0.16 -15.25 -17.44
N PRO A 167 -0.97 -15.98 -17.26
CA PRO A 167 -1.71 -16.01 -16.00
C PRO A 167 -0.81 -16.25 -14.78
N GLU A 168 0.11 -17.21 -14.91
CA GLU A 168 1.03 -17.63 -13.87
C GLU A 168 2.04 -16.53 -13.51
N GLU A 169 2.64 -15.88 -14.51
CA GLU A 169 3.57 -14.75 -14.30
C GLU A 169 2.90 -13.58 -13.56
N VAL A 170 1.66 -13.24 -13.93
CA VAL A 170 0.91 -12.18 -13.25
C VAL A 170 0.62 -12.58 -11.81
N ALA A 171 0.14 -13.81 -11.57
CA ALA A 171 -0.10 -14.28 -10.21
C ALA A 171 1.18 -14.32 -9.37
N ARG A 172 2.33 -14.57 -9.98
CA ARG A 172 3.63 -14.64 -9.30
C ARG A 172 4.20 -13.27 -8.97
N ASN A 173 4.24 -12.38 -9.94
CA ASN A 173 5.00 -11.14 -9.87
C ASN A 173 4.13 -9.93 -9.52
N TRP A 174 2.83 -10.03 -9.78
CA TRP A 174 1.86 -8.95 -9.66
C TRP A 174 0.63 -9.36 -8.85
N THR A 175 0.80 -10.22 -7.84
CA THR A 175 -0.32 -10.83 -7.10
C THR A 175 -1.29 -9.81 -6.51
N ARG A 176 -0.77 -8.71 -5.95
CA ARG A 176 -1.60 -7.62 -5.40
C ARG A 176 -2.40 -6.89 -6.49
N TYR A 177 -1.75 -6.61 -7.62
CA TYR A 177 -2.42 -6.03 -8.79
C TYR A 177 -3.53 -6.97 -9.30
N LEU A 178 -3.24 -8.27 -9.42
CA LEU A 178 -4.22 -9.27 -9.85
C LEU A 178 -5.41 -9.36 -8.88
N TRP A 179 -5.16 -9.24 -7.58
CA TRP A 179 -6.21 -9.17 -6.56
C TRP A 179 -7.09 -7.93 -6.73
N PHE A 180 -6.50 -6.75 -6.96
CA PHE A 180 -7.26 -5.52 -7.20
C PHE A 180 -8.05 -5.58 -8.49
N TRP A 181 -7.44 -6.06 -9.58
CA TRP A 181 -8.13 -6.29 -10.85
C TRP A 181 -9.32 -7.24 -10.70
N SER A 182 -9.18 -8.34 -9.95
CA SER A 182 -10.26 -9.29 -9.66
C SER A 182 -11.50 -8.60 -9.07
N ARG A 183 -11.28 -7.70 -8.12
CA ARG A 183 -12.34 -6.91 -7.47
C ARG A 183 -13.01 -5.95 -8.46
N GLN A 184 -12.21 -5.23 -9.26
CA GLN A 184 -12.74 -4.32 -10.28
C GLN A 184 -13.58 -5.06 -11.32
N VAL A 185 -13.11 -6.21 -11.81
CA VAL A 185 -13.86 -7.05 -12.76
C VAL A 185 -15.18 -7.53 -12.14
N ALA A 186 -15.20 -7.86 -10.85
CA ALA A 186 -16.43 -8.26 -10.16
C ALA A 186 -17.47 -7.13 -10.11
N GLU A 187 -17.03 -5.89 -9.88
CA GLU A 187 -17.92 -4.71 -9.93
C GLU A 187 -18.46 -4.48 -11.33
N LEU A 188 -17.61 -4.61 -12.37
CA LEU A 188 -18.02 -4.42 -13.75
C LEU A 188 -19.00 -5.48 -14.25
N ARG A 189 -18.91 -6.72 -13.76
CA ARG A 189 -19.92 -7.75 -14.05
C ARG A 189 -21.33 -7.39 -13.58
N LEU A 190 -21.47 -6.46 -12.64
CA LEU A 190 -22.77 -5.97 -12.19
C LEU A 190 -23.37 -4.96 -13.19
N CYS A 191 -22.58 -4.44 -14.12
CA CYS A 191 -23.06 -3.53 -15.16
C CYS A 191 -23.85 -4.30 -16.23
N PRO A 192 -25.05 -3.84 -16.63
CA PRO A 192 -25.87 -4.51 -17.64
C PRO A 192 -25.19 -4.69 -19.00
N ASP A 193 -24.30 -3.76 -19.37
CA ASP A 193 -23.60 -3.74 -20.65
C ASP A 193 -22.22 -4.42 -20.59
N TRP A 194 -21.93 -5.17 -19.51
CA TRP A 194 -20.69 -5.90 -19.37
C TRP A 194 -20.50 -6.90 -20.52
N GLN A 195 -19.35 -6.82 -21.17
CA GLN A 195 -18.89 -7.80 -22.13
C GLN A 195 -17.44 -8.14 -21.81
N LEU A 196 -17.16 -9.43 -21.74
CA LEU A 196 -15.79 -9.91 -21.64
C LEU A 196 -15.05 -9.51 -22.93
N PRO A 197 -13.93 -8.76 -22.86
CA PRO A 197 -13.10 -8.53 -24.03
C PRO A 197 -12.55 -9.83 -24.61
N VAL A 198 -11.95 -9.73 -25.79
CA VAL A 198 -11.25 -10.85 -26.41
C VAL A 198 -10.10 -11.30 -25.50
N VAL A 199 -10.23 -12.50 -24.95
CA VAL A 199 -9.18 -13.12 -24.13
C VAL A 199 -8.13 -13.73 -25.06
N PRO A 200 -6.83 -13.39 -24.91
CA PRO A 200 -5.80 -13.94 -25.78
C PRO A 200 -5.59 -15.45 -25.54
N PRO A 201 -5.04 -16.19 -26.51
CA PRO A 201 -4.86 -17.65 -26.41
C PRO A 201 -4.10 -18.10 -25.15
N VAL A 202 -3.08 -17.34 -24.75
CA VAL A 202 -2.30 -17.57 -23.51
C VAL A 202 -3.17 -17.53 -22.24
N TRP A 203 -4.27 -16.78 -22.25
CA TRP A 203 -5.22 -16.67 -21.14
C TRP A 203 -6.50 -17.50 -21.34
N ALA A 204 -6.57 -18.33 -22.38
CA ALA A 204 -7.77 -19.12 -22.70
C ALA A 204 -8.22 -20.01 -21.52
N ALA A 205 -7.28 -20.46 -20.70
CA ALA A 205 -7.53 -21.23 -19.48
C ALA A 205 -8.35 -20.46 -18.42
N CYS A 206 -8.33 -19.13 -18.42
CA CYS A 206 -9.05 -18.26 -17.48
C CYS A 206 -10.35 -17.71 -18.06
N ALA A 207 -10.57 -17.81 -19.38
CA ALA A 207 -11.73 -17.25 -20.05
C ALA A 207 -13.09 -17.75 -19.49
N PRO A 208 -13.28 -19.06 -19.18
CA PRO A 208 -14.54 -19.51 -18.57
C PRO A 208 -14.79 -18.86 -17.21
N ALA A 209 -13.75 -18.76 -16.37
CA ALA A 209 -13.86 -18.14 -15.06
C ALA A 209 -14.19 -16.64 -15.14
N LEU A 210 -13.61 -15.97 -16.14
CA LEU A 210 -13.90 -14.58 -16.45
C LEU A 210 -15.36 -14.36 -16.91
N GLN A 211 -15.87 -15.27 -17.73
CA GLN A 211 -17.21 -15.17 -18.32
C GLN A 211 -18.32 -15.53 -17.33
N GLU A 212 -18.13 -16.62 -16.58
CA GLU A 212 -19.17 -17.24 -15.77
C GLU A 212 -19.11 -16.84 -14.29
N ALA A 213 -18.05 -16.12 -13.89
CA ALA A 213 -17.71 -15.87 -12.49
C ALA A 213 -17.65 -17.18 -11.68
N GLN A 214 -17.08 -18.24 -12.27
CA GLN A 214 -16.89 -19.55 -11.63
C GLN A 214 -15.46 -20.05 -11.90
N PRO A 215 -14.66 -20.35 -10.87
CA PRO A 215 -13.25 -20.70 -11.06
C PRO A 215 -13.01 -22.01 -11.81
N GLY A 216 -14.04 -22.86 -11.97
CA GLY A 216 -13.90 -24.22 -12.46
C GLY A 216 -13.33 -25.16 -11.38
N THR A 217 -12.94 -26.37 -11.79
CA THR A 217 -12.29 -27.34 -10.91
C THR A 217 -10.82 -26.95 -10.69
N PRO A 218 -10.36 -26.80 -9.43
CA PRO A 218 -8.98 -26.44 -9.16
C PRO A 218 -8.02 -27.59 -9.49
N ASP A 219 -6.84 -27.25 -10.01
CA ASP A 219 -5.71 -28.16 -10.14
C ASP A 219 -4.63 -27.74 -9.15
N PHE A 220 -4.49 -28.49 -8.05
CA PHE A 220 -3.60 -28.12 -6.96
C PHE A 220 -2.12 -28.19 -7.32
N LYS A 221 -1.75 -28.85 -8.42
CA LYS A 221 -0.37 -28.87 -8.93
C LYS A 221 -0.05 -27.68 -9.83
N GLN A 222 -1.06 -27.00 -10.34
CA GLN A 222 -0.92 -25.77 -11.10
C GLN A 222 -1.41 -24.60 -10.23
N GLY A 223 -0.70 -24.35 -9.13
CA GLY A 223 -1.16 -23.44 -8.07
C GLY A 223 -1.40 -22.01 -8.55
N LEU A 224 -0.46 -21.45 -9.31
CA LEU A 224 -0.57 -20.08 -9.85
C LEU A 224 -1.72 -19.94 -10.86
N LEU A 225 -1.88 -20.90 -11.76
CA LEU A 225 -3.01 -20.90 -12.71
C LEU A 225 -4.35 -21.06 -11.97
N THR A 226 -4.41 -21.95 -10.98
CA THR A 226 -5.61 -22.16 -10.14
C THR A 226 -5.96 -20.87 -9.38
N LEU A 227 -4.98 -20.21 -8.77
CA LEU A 227 -5.16 -18.91 -8.14
C LEU A 227 -5.70 -17.88 -9.14
N THR A 228 -5.10 -17.79 -10.32
CA THR A 228 -5.52 -16.83 -11.35
C THR A 228 -6.94 -17.08 -11.85
N ARG A 229 -7.36 -18.34 -11.98
CA ARG A 229 -8.76 -18.70 -12.29
C ARG A 229 -9.72 -18.28 -11.18
N MET A 230 -9.33 -18.46 -9.92
CA MET A 230 -10.13 -18.01 -8.77
C MET A 230 -10.27 -16.50 -8.70
N LEU A 231 -9.18 -15.76 -8.93
CA LEU A 231 -9.19 -14.31 -9.00
C LEU A 231 -9.94 -13.81 -10.24
N SER A 232 -9.81 -14.49 -11.39
CA SER A 232 -10.63 -14.22 -12.56
C SER A 232 -12.13 -14.31 -12.24
N ALA A 233 -12.55 -15.28 -11.42
CA ALA A 233 -13.93 -15.41 -10.98
C ALA A 233 -14.32 -14.48 -9.79
N ASN A 234 -13.36 -13.76 -9.21
CA ASN A 234 -13.48 -13.08 -7.91
C ASN A 234 -14.05 -14.01 -6.81
N LYS A 235 -13.57 -15.26 -6.80
CA LYS A 235 -14.01 -16.33 -5.89
C LYS A 235 -12.81 -17.13 -5.42
N LEU A 236 -12.01 -16.52 -4.54
CA LEU A 236 -10.91 -17.22 -3.90
C LEU A 236 -11.45 -18.25 -2.90
N THR A 237 -11.05 -19.50 -3.06
CA THR A 237 -11.36 -20.57 -2.10
C THR A 237 -10.09 -20.93 -1.34
N PRO A 238 -9.98 -20.66 -0.03
CA PRO A 238 -8.77 -20.97 0.71
C PRO A 238 -8.51 -22.48 0.83
N PRO A 239 -7.25 -22.91 1.03
CA PRO A 239 -6.86 -24.31 1.05
C PRO A 239 -7.71 -25.21 1.95
N TRP A 240 -8.08 -24.76 3.14
CA TRP A 240 -8.87 -25.56 4.10
C TRP A 240 -10.28 -25.88 3.61
N GLN A 241 -10.89 -25.01 2.80
CA GLN A 241 -12.20 -25.27 2.18
C GLN A 241 -12.10 -26.28 1.02
N LEU A 242 -10.88 -26.55 0.53
CA LEU A 242 -10.58 -27.53 -0.51
C LEU A 242 -10.09 -28.87 0.06
N GLY A 243 -10.06 -29.00 1.39
CA GLY A 243 -9.54 -30.19 2.07
C GLY A 243 -8.01 -30.27 2.12
N LEU A 244 -7.31 -29.17 1.82
CA LEU A 244 -5.86 -29.07 1.92
C LEU A 244 -5.42 -28.65 3.33
N SER A 245 -4.21 -29.04 3.68
CA SER A 245 -3.58 -28.85 4.99
C SER A 245 -2.26 -28.09 4.87
N LEU A 246 -1.69 -27.72 6.01
CA LEU A 246 -0.34 -27.14 6.07
C LEU A 246 0.77 -28.13 5.66
N ASN A 247 0.48 -29.42 5.49
CA ASN A 247 1.46 -30.38 4.98
C ASN A 247 1.49 -30.42 3.44
N ASP A 248 0.58 -29.71 2.78
CA ASP A 248 0.48 -29.67 1.32
C ASP A 248 1.28 -28.51 0.70
N PHE A 249 2.08 -27.80 1.50
CA PHE A 249 3.11 -26.89 0.98
C PHE A 249 4.12 -27.70 0.17
N ALA A 250 4.36 -27.28 -1.08
CA ALA A 250 5.43 -27.83 -1.88
C ALA A 250 6.78 -27.17 -1.54
N ASP A 251 6.76 -25.97 -0.93
CA ASP A 251 7.93 -25.11 -0.71
C ASP A 251 8.74 -24.89 -2.00
N SER A 252 8.03 -24.89 -3.14
CA SER A 252 8.61 -24.66 -4.46
C SER A 252 8.50 -23.19 -4.82
N TYR A 253 9.62 -22.63 -5.28
CA TYR A 253 9.65 -21.30 -5.90
C TYR A 253 9.63 -21.39 -7.42
N GLU A 254 9.36 -22.55 -8.02
CA GLU A 254 9.20 -22.66 -9.47
C GLU A 254 7.79 -22.23 -9.90
N ASP A 255 7.57 -22.05 -11.20
CA ASP A 255 6.29 -21.58 -11.75
C ASP A 255 5.16 -22.62 -11.66
N ASP A 256 5.49 -23.86 -11.28
CA ASP A 256 4.56 -24.96 -11.04
C ASP A 256 4.30 -25.22 -9.55
N MET A 257 4.43 -24.19 -8.71
CA MET A 257 4.17 -24.32 -7.26
C MET A 257 2.75 -24.83 -6.95
N GLY A 258 2.61 -25.49 -5.80
CA GLY A 258 1.33 -25.99 -5.33
C GLY A 258 0.34 -24.86 -5.01
N TYR A 259 -0.95 -25.17 -4.99
CA TYR A 259 -1.98 -24.17 -4.69
C TYR A 259 -1.83 -23.56 -3.28
N VAL A 260 -1.30 -24.32 -2.32
CA VAL A 260 -1.04 -23.81 -0.96
C VAL A 260 0.06 -22.73 -0.97
N ASP A 261 1.12 -22.92 -1.77
CA ASP A 261 2.18 -21.93 -1.97
C ASP A 261 1.64 -20.67 -2.69
N ALA A 262 0.85 -20.86 -3.74
CA ALA A 262 0.22 -19.75 -4.46
C ALA A 262 -0.74 -18.95 -3.55
N PHE A 263 -1.53 -19.64 -2.72
CA PHE A 263 -2.39 -18.99 -1.74
C PHE A 263 -1.60 -18.19 -0.70
N ARG A 264 -0.45 -18.71 -0.26
CA ARG A 264 0.46 -17.96 0.62
C ARG A 264 0.92 -16.67 -0.03
N LEU A 265 1.35 -16.73 -1.30
CA LEU A 265 1.78 -15.56 -2.06
C LEU A 265 0.66 -14.50 -2.15
N TRP A 266 -0.58 -14.93 -2.43
CA TRP A 266 -1.75 -14.05 -2.40
C TRP A 266 -1.96 -13.43 -1.02
N GLY A 267 -1.95 -14.22 0.05
CA GLY A 267 -2.22 -13.70 1.39
C GLY A 267 -1.15 -12.72 1.87
N MET A 268 0.12 -12.90 1.49
CA MET A 268 1.18 -11.91 1.76
C MET A 268 0.97 -10.57 1.03
N SER A 269 0.16 -10.56 -0.03
CA SER A 269 -0.05 -9.39 -0.89
C SER A 269 -1.41 -8.72 -0.70
N ALA A 270 -2.39 -9.45 -0.16
CA ALA A 270 -3.80 -9.06 -0.18
C ALA A 270 -4.24 -8.22 1.04
N PHE A 271 -3.50 -8.29 2.15
CA PHE A 271 -3.87 -7.66 3.41
C PHE A 271 -2.86 -6.60 3.82
N ASP A 272 -3.37 -5.45 4.27
CA ASP A 272 -2.56 -4.37 4.83
C ASP A 272 -2.70 -4.27 6.35
N ASP A 273 -3.64 -5.01 6.94
CA ASP A 273 -4.01 -4.90 8.35
C ASP A 273 -4.62 -6.19 8.93
N VAL A 274 -4.44 -6.36 10.24
CA VAL A 274 -4.87 -7.54 11.00
C VAL A 274 -6.39 -7.70 11.00
N GLU A 275 -7.15 -6.61 11.00
CA GLU A 275 -8.61 -6.66 11.05
C GLU A 275 -9.17 -7.29 9.76
N HIS A 276 -8.66 -6.87 8.61
CA HIS A 276 -9.05 -7.42 7.31
C HIS A 276 -8.65 -8.89 7.18
N LEU A 277 -7.45 -9.29 7.61
CA LEU A 277 -7.08 -10.71 7.64
C LEU A 277 -8.02 -11.51 8.54
N GLN A 278 -8.28 -11.04 9.77
CA GLN A 278 -9.12 -11.76 10.72
C GLN A 278 -10.55 -11.90 10.18
N LYS A 279 -11.07 -10.87 9.51
CA LYS A 279 -12.35 -10.93 8.83
C LYS A 279 -12.36 -12.05 7.79
N PHE A 280 -11.36 -12.11 6.91
CA PHE A 280 -11.25 -13.16 5.90
C PHE A 280 -11.18 -14.57 6.53
N LEU A 281 -10.36 -14.75 7.57
CA LEU A 281 -10.23 -16.03 8.27
C LEU A 281 -11.55 -16.47 8.93
N ASN A 282 -12.29 -15.53 9.50
CA ASN A 282 -13.60 -15.80 10.11
C ASN A 282 -14.66 -16.13 9.06
N ASP A 283 -14.75 -15.33 8.00
CA ASP A 283 -15.74 -15.50 6.92
C ASP A 283 -15.57 -16.83 6.17
N THR A 284 -14.38 -17.42 6.23
CA THR A 284 -14.03 -18.67 5.56
C THR A 284 -13.91 -19.86 6.50
N ASP A 285 -14.30 -19.70 7.78
CA ASP A 285 -14.23 -20.74 8.81
C ASP A 285 -12.84 -21.38 8.93
N ALA A 286 -11.79 -20.56 8.90
CA ALA A 286 -10.41 -21.04 8.94
C ALA A 286 -10.13 -21.87 10.21
N PRO A 287 -9.62 -23.10 10.09
CA PRO A 287 -9.21 -23.89 11.25
C PRO A 287 -8.13 -23.19 12.09
N GLN A 288 -8.07 -23.45 13.39
CA GLN A 288 -7.12 -22.79 14.31
C GLN A 288 -5.64 -22.91 13.85
N ALA A 289 -5.27 -24.03 13.23
CA ALA A 289 -3.94 -24.21 12.67
C ALA A 289 -3.65 -23.20 11.55
N TRP A 290 -4.62 -22.97 10.66
CA TRP A 290 -4.52 -21.99 9.58
C TRP A 290 -4.54 -20.56 10.09
N GLN A 291 -5.35 -20.25 11.11
CA GLN A 291 -5.33 -18.92 11.74
C GLN A 291 -3.95 -18.62 12.33
N THR A 292 -3.42 -19.54 13.13
CA THR A 292 -2.08 -19.41 13.74
C THR A 292 -0.98 -19.27 12.69
N TRP A 293 -1.09 -20.00 11.58
CA TRP A 293 -0.14 -19.91 10.49
C TRP A 293 -0.25 -18.57 9.75
N ALA A 294 -1.46 -18.14 9.39
CA ALA A 294 -1.68 -16.89 8.66
C ALA A 294 -1.17 -15.67 9.44
N SER A 295 -1.44 -15.60 10.74
CA SER A 295 -0.93 -14.51 11.61
C SER A 295 0.59 -14.44 11.69
N LYS A 296 1.32 -15.51 11.35
CA LYS A 296 2.79 -15.53 11.34
C LYS A 296 3.40 -15.24 9.98
N HIS A 297 2.66 -15.50 8.90
CA HIS A 297 3.20 -15.53 7.55
C HIS A 297 2.69 -14.40 6.65
N PHE A 298 1.51 -13.88 6.92
CA PHE A 298 1.05 -12.65 6.28
C PHE A 298 1.60 -11.53 7.15
N ILE A 299 2.81 -11.07 6.79
CA ILE A 299 3.54 -10.02 7.50
C ILE A 299 2.63 -8.81 7.59
N MET A 300 2.10 -8.59 8.77
CA MET A 300 1.28 -7.45 9.13
C MET A 300 1.90 -6.90 10.41
N ASP A 301 3.19 -6.55 10.31
CA ASP A 301 3.93 -6.02 11.44
C ASP A 301 3.36 -4.63 11.77
N LEU A 302 2.41 -4.65 12.73
CA LEU A 302 1.89 -3.55 13.56
C LEU A 302 1.10 -4.09 14.77
#